data_AF-A0A2M6VAB8-F1
#
_entry.id   AF-A0A2M6VAB8-F1
#
_cell.length_a   1.000
_cell.length_b   1.000
_cell.length_c   1.000
_cell.angle_alpha   90.00
_cell.angle_beta   90.00
_cell.angle_gamma   90.00
#
_symmetry.space_group_name_H-M   'P 1'
#
loop_
_entity.id
_entity.type
_entity.pdbx_description
1 polymer ?
#
loop_
_entity_poly.entity_id
_entity_poly.type
_entity_poly.pdbx_seq_one_letter_code
_entity_poly.pdbx_strand_id
1 'polypeptide(L)' 'MTQEDLAEGAALFRTYLSRIEMGHANPTLTVIHALAKGLNVAPGLLLEEPEILSIPKRKRATSSISRGRVDKN' A
#
# COMPACT_ATOMS: atom_id res chain seq x y z
N MET A 1 -3.86 -2.23 -14.36
CA MET A 1 -2.47 -1.92 -14.02
C MET A 1 -2.11 -2.71 -12.77
N THR A 2 -1.04 -3.48 -12.82
CA THR A 2 -0.47 -4.22 -11.69
C THR A 2 0.53 -3.34 -10.92
N GLN A 3 1.00 -3.82 -9.76
CA GLN A 3 2.04 -3.12 -8.99
C GLN A 3 3.38 -3.15 -9.72
N GLU A 4 3.66 -4.24 -10.43
CA GLU A 4 4.81 -4.38 -11.32
C GLU A 4 4.76 -3.36 -12.46
N ASP A 5 3.61 -3.21 -13.13
CA ASP A 5 3.43 -2.22 -14.22
C ASP A 5 3.67 -0.80 -13.71
N LEU A 6 3.14 -0.45 -12.53
CA LEU A 6 3.30 0.88 -11.95
C LEU A 6 4.75 1.13 -11.51
N ALA A 7 5.39 0.13 -10.91
CA ALA A 7 6.79 0.22 -10.50
C ALA A 7 7.72 0.46 -11.70
N GLU A 8 7.47 -0.24 -12.81
CA GLU A 8 8.18 -0.01 -14.07
C GLU A 8 7.92 1.41 -14.62
N GLY A 9 6.66 1.82 -14.70
CA GLY A 9 6.28 3.16 -15.18
C GLY A 9 6.80 4.32 -14.32
N ALA A 10 6.99 4.08 -13.01
CA ALA A 10 7.54 5.05 -12.07
C ALA A 10 9.05 4.92 -11.87
N ALA A 11 9.72 3.97 -12.53
CA ALA A 11 11.14 3.64 -12.31
C ALA A 11 11.49 3.38 -10.83
N LEU A 12 10.62 2.62 -10.13
CA LEU A 12 10.77 2.24 -8.73
C LEU A 12 10.93 0.72 -8.60
N PHE A 13 11.56 0.28 -7.52
CA PHE A 13 11.48 -1.13 -7.14
C PHE A 13 10.06 -1.46 -6.68
N ARG A 14 9.47 -2.53 -7.21
CA ARG A 14 8.15 -3.03 -6.80
C ARG A 14 8.04 -3.25 -5.27
N THR A 15 9.13 -3.68 -4.63
CA THR A 15 9.18 -3.83 -3.16
C THR A 15 9.08 -2.50 -2.42
N TYR A 16 9.67 -1.43 -2.96
CA TYR A 16 9.55 -0.09 -2.38
C TYR A 16 8.14 0.47 -2.56
N LEU A 17 7.54 0.30 -3.74
CA LEU A 17 6.14 0.66 -4.01
C LEU A 17 5.19 -0.04 -3.02
N SER A 18 5.38 -1.34 -2.78
CA SER A 18 4.60 -2.08 -1.78
C SER A 18 4.70 -1.50 -0.37
N ARG A 19 5.88 -1.04 0.05
CA ARG A 19 6.01 -0.39 1.36
C ARG A 19 5.30 0.95 1.42
N ILE A 20 5.28 1.72 0.32
CA ILE A 20 4.56 3.00 0.25
C ILE A 20 3.05 2.75 0.42
N GLU A 21 2.48 1.81 -0.34
CA GLU A 21 1.04 1.50 -0.30
C GLU A 21 0.58 0.99 1.08
N MET A 22 1.45 0.28 1.79
CA MET A 22 1.19 -0.21 3.14
C MET A 22 1.46 0.85 4.23
N GLY A 23 1.96 2.04 3.88
CA GLY A 23 2.36 3.07 4.84
C GLY A 23 3.65 2.77 5.61
N HIS A 24 4.43 1.78 5.18
CA HIS A 24 5.74 1.42 5.76
C HIS A 24 6.91 2.27 5.21
N ALA A 25 6.67 3.11 4.21
CA ALA A 25 7.65 4.04 3.70
C ALA A 25 7.01 5.38 3.35
N ASN A 26 7.69 6.47 3.70
CA ASN A 26 7.32 7.82 3.29
C ASN A 26 8.11 8.20 2.02
N PRO A 27 7.46 8.35 0.85
CA PRO A 27 8.13 8.73 -0.39
C PRO A 27 8.61 10.18 -0.36
N THR A 28 9.70 10.48 -1.08
CA THR A 28 10.10 11.87 -1.34
C THR A 28 9.19 12.52 -2.37
N LEU A 29 9.20 13.85 -2.47
CA LEU A 29 8.42 14.56 -3.50
C LEU A 29 8.80 14.09 -4.93
N THR A 30 10.08 13.81 -5.19
CA THR A 30 10.52 13.24 -6.48
C THR A 30 9.87 11.90 -6.77
N VAL A 31 9.71 11.04 -5.76
CA VAL A 31 9.02 9.76 -5.89
C VAL A 31 7.53 9.97 -6.15
N ILE A 32 6.90 10.95 -5.50
CA ILE A 32 5.49 11.32 -5.77
C ILE A 32 5.31 11.75 -7.24
N HIS A 33 6.22 12.56 -7.78
CA HIS A 33 6.21 12.92 -9.20
C HIS A 33 6.36 11.71 -10.13
N ALA A 34 7.24 10.77 -9.78
CA ALA A 34 7.44 9.55 -10.56
C ALA A 34 6.20 8.65 -10.55
N LEU A 35 5.56 8.48 -9.38
CA LEU A 35 4.30 7.75 -9.23
C LEU A 35 3.17 8.40 -10.02
N ALA A 36 3.03 9.73 -9.94
CA ALA A 36 2.02 10.48 -10.69
C ALA A 36 2.19 10.30 -12.21
N LYS A 37 3.45 10.31 -12.70
CA LYS A 37 3.76 10.00 -14.10
C LYS A 37 3.35 8.57 -14.47
N GLY A 38 3.69 7.57 -13.65
CA GLY A 38 3.30 6.18 -13.89
C GLY A 38 1.78 5.95 -13.87
N LEU A 39 1.05 6.73 -13.06
CA LEU A 39 -0.41 6.72 -12.96
C LEU A 39 -1.11 7.60 -14.00
N ASN A 40 -0.36 8.41 -14.76
CA ASN A 40 -0.88 9.42 -15.68
C ASN A 40 -1.87 10.40 -15.02
N VAL A 41 -1.50 10.92 -13.84
CA VAL A 41 -2.29 11.91 -13.09
C VAL A 41 -1.42 13.10 -12.69
N ALA A 42 -2.06 14.19 -12.25
CA ALA A 42 -1.35 15.31 -11.64
C ALA A 42 -0.81 14.89 -10.26
N PRO A 43 0.43 15.28 -9.88
CA PRO A 43 1.00 14.96 -8.57
C PRO A 43 0.16 15.43 -7.38
N GLY A 44 -0.56 16.54 -7.53
CA GLY A 44 -1.45 17.09 -6.49
C GLY A 44 -2.54 16.10 -6.06
N LEU A 45 -3.05 15.27 -6.98
CA LEU A 45 -4.08 14.28 -6.68
C LEU A 45 -3.61 13.22 -5.66
N LEU A 46 -2.30 12.96 -5.59
CA LEU A 46 -1.71 12.02 -4.62
C LEU A 46 -1.52 12.64 -3.21
N LEU A 47 -1.73 13.94 -3.07
CA LEU A 47 -1.57 14.70 -1.82
C LEU A 47 -2.91 15.16 -1.23
N GLU A 48 -4.00 14.99 -1.97
CA GLU A 48 -5.34 15.32 -1.50
C GLU A 48 -5.81 14.32 -0.44
N GLU A 49 -6.58 14.80 0.54
CA GLU A 49 -7.27 13.91 1.45
C GLU A 49 -8.33 13.12 0.67
N PRO A 50 -8.32 11.78 0.73
CA PRO A 50 -9.30 11.00 0.01
C PRO A 50 -10.69 11.21 0.62
N GLU A 51 -11.71 11.39 -0.23
CA GLU A 51 -13.10 11.30 0.23
C GLU A 51 -13.43 9.85 0.63
N ILE A 52 -13.32 9.55 1.92
CA ILE A 52 -13.64 8.23 2.46
C ILE A 52 -15.17 8.15 2.65
N LEU A 53 -15.88 7.75 1.59
CA LEU A 53 -17.34 7.66 1.57
C LEU A 53 -17.92 6.57 2.51
N SER A 54 -17.11 5.57 2.88
CA SER A 54 -17.40 4.66 4.01
C SER A 54 -16.16 3.87 4.41
N ILE A 55 -15.93 3.70 5.71
CA ILE A 55 -14.92 2.76 6.22
C ILE A 55 -15.59 1.37 6.25
N PRO A 56 -15.08 0.35 5.51
CA PRO A 56 -15.65 -0.98 5.55
C PRO A 56 -15.64 -1.50 6.99
N LYS A 57 -16.80 -1.94 7.52
CA LYS A 57 -16.84 -2.64 8.80
C LYS A 57 -15.93 -3.86 8.70
N ARG A 58 -14.79 -3.81 9.40
CA ARG A 58 -13.81 -4.90 9.47
C ARG A 58 -14.54 -6.21 9.78
N LYS A 59 -14.60 -7.14 8.82
CA LYS A 59 -15.02 -8.51 9.12
C LYS A 59 -13.93 -9.11 10.01
N ARG A 60 -14.23 -9.30 11.30
CA ARG A 60 -13.33 -10.06 12.17
C ARG A 60 -13.18 -11.44 11.54
N ALA A 61 -11.94 -11.86 11.28
CA ALA A 61 -11.69 -13.25 10.93
C ALA A 61 -12.27 -14.11 12.05
N THR A 62 -13.19 -15.00 11.70
CA THR A 62 -13.76 -15.98 12.63
C THR A 62 -12.62 -16.87 13.11
N SER A 63 -12.32 -16.74 14.41
CA SER A 63 -11.42 -17.57 15.23
C SER A 63 -9.98 -17.73 14.73
N SER A 64 -9.03 -17.28 15.55
CA SER A 64 -7.66 -17.80 15.54
C SER A 64 -7.70 -19.32 15.65
N ILE A 65 -7.09 -20.04 14.70
CA ILE A 65 -6.68 -21.43 14.95
C ILE A 65 -5.62 -21.34 16.05
N SER A 66 -6.02 -21.65 17.28
CA SER A 66 -5.11 -21.78 18.41
C SER A 66 -4.17 -22.94 18.11
N ARG A 67 -2.94 -22.64 17.68
CA ARG A 67 -1.87 -23.65 17.69
C ARG A 67 -1.50 -23.85 19.15
N GLY A 68 -2.01 -24.94 19.72
CA GLY A 68 -1.94 -25.25 21.15
C GLY A 68 -0.53 -25.12 21.74
N ARG A 69 -0.48 -24.70 23.01
CA ARG A 69 0.73 -24.82 23.84
C ARG A 69 1.09 -26.30 23.95
N VAL A 70 2.35 -26.63 23.65
CA VAL A 70 2.92 -27.92 24.03
C VAL A 70 3.43 -27.78 25.46
N ASP A 71 2.79 -28.45 26.41
CA ASP A 71 3.31 -28.55 27.77
C ASP A 71 4.47 -29.54 27.75
N LYS A 72 5.67 -29.05 28.08
CA LYS A 72 6.86 -29.90 28.25
C LYS A 72 6.80 -30.52 29.64
N ASN A 73 6.75 -31.84 29.69
CA ASN A 73 7.00 -32.64 30.89
C ASN A 73 8.51 -32.74 31.17
#